data_AF-A0A7S0QG54-F1
#
_entry.id   AF-A0A7S0QG54-F1
#
_cell.length_a   1.000
_cell.length_b   1.000
_cell.length_c   1.000
_cell.angle_alpha   90.00
_cell.angle_beta   90.00
_cell.angle_gamma   90.00
#
_symmetry.space_group_name_H-M   'P 1'
#
loop_
_entity.id
_entity.type
_entity.pdbx_description
1 polymer ?
#
loop_
_entity_poly.entity_id
_entity_poly.type
_entity_poly.pdbx_seq_one_letter_code
_entity_poly.pdbx_strand_id
1 'polypeptide(L)'
;DHLLVVGLDANTYTVAPDVYHHSVDSFCTFLAGHGMLSLWGETPDVSLYTTCSARTFLQTQQNKAMRFENRLSQKSLKDWIVVYQHQILVISNAIKDNTGKRQFLEGVVLPSLQFPSDHALISALLLFKSIPSPTIHKTGGDSSDYLFGVGSPTKASTSISNCRDQPAACNASQRSINVSSSSR
;
A
#
# COMPACT_ATOMS: atom_id res chain seq x y z
N ASP A 1 -17.11 -8.44 0.92
CA ASP A 1 -15.88 -7.91 0.28
C ASP A 1 -15.34 -6.73 1.07
N HIS A 2 -14.08 -6.84 1.50
CA HIS A 2 -13.41 -5.81 2.28
C HIS A 2 -12.21 -5.23 1.49
N LEU A 3 -12.02 -3.92 1.59
CA LEU A 3 -10.81 -3.25 1.11
C LEU A 3 -9.72 -3.38 2.18
N LEU A 4 -8.50 -3.73 1.75
CA LEU A 4 -7.32 -3.73 2.63
C LEU A 4 -6.39 -2.59 2.25
N VAL A 5 -6.09 -1.73 3.23
CA VAL A 5 -5.04 -0.71 3.16
C VAL A 5 -4.20 -0.84 4.41
N VAL A 6 -2.89 -1.01 4.25
CA VAL A 6 -1.95 -1.14 5.37
C VAL A 6 -0.94 -0.02 5.29
N GLY A 7 -0.92 0.86 6.30
CA GLY A 7 0.21 1.75 6.55
C GLY A 7 1.14 1.11 7.57
N LEU A 8 2.43 0.97 7.26
CA LEU A 8 3.40 0.32 8.14
C LEU A 8 4.81 0.90 8.03
N ASP A 9 5.52 0.88 9.16
CA ASP A 9 6.98 0.86 9.20
C ASP A 9 7.42 -0.60 9.03
N ALA A 10 7.95 -0.95 7.85
CA ALA A 10 8.45 -2.29 7.57
C ALA A 10 9.93 -2.46 7.96
N ASN A 11 10.56 -1.40 8.48
CA ASN A 11 11.96 -1.38 8.89
C ASN A 11 12.89 -1.95 7.80
N THR A 12 12.66 -1.53 6.55
CA THR A 12 13.43 -1.97 5.37
C THR A 12 14.67 -1.11 5.14
N TYR A 13 15.68 -1.70 4.49
CA TYR A 13 16.97 -1.06 4.22
C TYR A 13 17.36 -1.21 2.75
N THR A 14 18.14 -0.28 2.19
CA THR A 14 18.67 -0.43 0.81
C THR A 14 19.44 -1.73 0.66
N VAL A 15 20.29 -2.03 1.65
CA VAL A 15 20.97 -3.31 1.81
C VAL A 15 20.72 -3.76 3.25
N ALA A 16 20.27 -5.00 3.43
CA ALA A 16 20.04 -5.55 4.75
C ALA A 16 21.37 -5.58 5.54
N PRO A 17 21.46 -4.93 6.71
CA PRO A 17 22.70 -4.90 7.49
C PRO A 17 23.01 -6.25 8.17
N ASP A 18 21.99 -7.08 8.40
CA ASP A 18 22.13 -8.43 8.98
C ASP A 18 20.91 -9.30 8.61
N VAL A 19 20.88 -10.53 9.12
CA VAL A 19 19.84 -11.55 8.84
C VAL A 19 18.47 -11.23 9.44
N TYR A 20 18.37 -10.28 10.36
CA TYR A 20 17.12 -9.88 11.02
C TYR A 20 16.44 -8.69 10.33
N HIS A 21 17.06 -8.14 9.30
CA HIS A 21 16.55 -6.98 8.58
C HIS A 21 16.20 -7.32 7.13
N HIS A 22 15.12 -6.72 6.63
CA HIS A 22 14.70 -6.88 5.25
C HIS A 22 15.32 -5.81 4.37
N SER A 23 15.82 -6.21 3.19
CA SER A 23 16.11 -5.24 2.14
C SER A 23 14.82 -4.76 1.48
N VAL A 24 14.84 -3.56 0.91
CA VAL A 24 13.76 -3.05 0.04
C VAL A 24 13.37 -4.09 -1.01
N ASP A 25 14.34 -4.68 -1.69
CA ASP A 25 14.11 -5.70 -2.73
C ASP A 25 13.41 -6.95 -2.20
N SER A 26 13.84 -7.44 -1.02
CA SER A 26 13.22 -8.62 -0.40
C SER A 26 11.77 -8.34 0.01
N PHE A 27 11.48 -7.12 0.46
CA PHE A 27 10.14 -6.72 0.83
C PHE A 27 9.24 -6.54 -0.40
N CYS A 28 9.74 -5.93 -1.47
CA CYS A 28 9.01 -5.84 -2.74
C CYS A 28 8.70 -7.23 -3.32
N THR A 29 9.65 -8.16 -3.24
CA THR A 29 9.45 -9.56 -3.65
C THR A 29 8.35 -10.23 -2.83
N PHE A 30 8.35 -10.01 -1.51
CA PHE A 30 7.28 -10.49 -0.63
C PHE A 30 5.91 -9.92 -1.02
N LEU A 31 5.81 -8.62 -1.27
CA LEU A 31 4.55 -7.98 -1.67
C LEU A 31 4.03 -8.52 -3.00
N ALA A 32 4.91 -8.64 -4.01
CA ALA A 32 4.57 -9.18 -5.31
C ALA A 32 4.06 -10.62 -5.22
N GLY A 33 4.71 -11.46 -4.40
CA GLY A 33 4.29 -12.84 -4.15
C GLY A 33 2.89 -12.96 -3.52
N HIS A 34 2.40 -11.90 -2.87
CA HIS A 34 1.06 -11.83 -2.26
C HIS A 34 0.06 -11.02 -3.12
N GLY A 35 0.42 -10.63 -4.34
CA GLY A 35 -0.43 -9.80 -5.21
C GLY A 35 -0.72 -8.41 -4.63
N MET A 36 0.23 -7.88 -3.86
CA MET A 36 0.14 -6.56 -3.23
C MET A 36 1.04 -5.55 -3.95
N LEU A 37 0.65 -4.28 -3.87
CA LEU A 37 1.38 -3.15 -4.43
C LEU A 37 1.59 -2.10 -3.33
N SER A 38 2.72 -1.39 -3.39
CA SER A 38 3.01 -0.28 -2.49
C SER A 38 2.80 1.08 -3.15
N LEU A 39 2.71 2.16 -2.35
CA LEU A 39 2.66 3.51 -2.91
C LEU A 39 3.89 3.88 -3.75
N TRP A 40 5.00 3.20 -3.53
CA TRP A 40 6.28 3.44 -4.19
C TRP A 40 6.42 2.62 -5.48
N GLY A 41 5.38 1.88 -5.87
CA GLY A 41 5.39 0.98 -7.02
C GLY A 41 5.98 -0.39 -6.71
N GLU A 42 6.30 -1.13 -7.77
CA GLU A 42 6.89 -2.47 -7.71
C GLU A 42 8.41 -2.43 -7.48
N THR A 43 9.08 -1.45 -8.10
CA THR A 43 10.53 -1.23 -8.02
C THR A 43 10.82 0.19 -7.54
N PRO A 44 10.71 0.44 -6.22
CA PRO A 44 10.89 1.76 -5.65
C PRO A 44 12.34 2.23 -5.76
N ASP A 45 12.54 3.53 -5.98
CA ASP A 45 13.86 4.14 -5.86
C ASP A 45 14.28 4.17 -4.39
N VAL A 46 15.37 3.49 -4.06
CA VAL A 46 15.94 3.41 -2.71
C VAL A 46 16.41 4.78 -2.19
N SER A 47 16.57 5.78 -3.06
CA SER A 47 16.85 7.17 -2.68
C SER A 47 15.64 7.86 -2.01
N LEU A 48 14.43 7.28 -2.11
CA LEU A 48 13.20 7.75 -1.47
C LEU A 48 13.16 7.41 0.02
N TYR A 49 14.24 7.68 0.75
CA TYR A 49 14.27 7.44 2.19
C TYR A 49 13.16 8.23 2.91
N THR A 50 12.57 7.57 3.90
CA THR A 50 11.57 8.14 4.80
C THR A 50 12.17 8.41 6.18
N THR A 51 13.39 7.91 6.43
CA THR A 51 14.16 8.15 7.65
C THR A 51 15.53 8.73 7.32
N CYS A 52 15.99 9.68 8.12
CA CYS A 52 17.35 10.22 8.09
C CYS A 52 17.80 10.53 9.52
N SER A 53 18.05 9.49 10.29
CA SER A 53 18.30 9.63 11.72
C SER A 53 19.79 9.83 11.99
N ALA A 54 20.20 11.09 12.20
CA ALA A 54 21.43 11.35 12.95
C ALA A 54 21.08 11.28 14.43
N ARG A 55 21.20 10.07 14.97
CA ARG A 55 20.99 9.78 16.38
C ARG A 55 21.99 10.61 17.19
N THR A 56 21.53 11.77 17.63
CA THR A 56 22.28 12.74 18.44
C THR A 56 21.49 12.97 19.72
N PHE A 57 22.17 13.47 20.74
CA PHE A 57 21.79 13.50 22.17
C PHE A 57 20.42 14.11 22.55
N LEU A 58 19.59 14.53 21.59
CA LEU A 58 18.29 15.17 21.84
C LEU A 58 17.22 14.21 22.36
N GLN A 59 17.35 12.90 22.14
CA GLN A 59 16.44 11.90 22.70
C GLN A 59 17.25 10.91 23.54
N THR A 60 17.04 10.89 24.86
CA THR A 60 17.68 9.96 25.80
C THR A 60 17.39 8.48 25.49
N GLN A 61 16.36 8.20 24.69
CA GLN A 61 16.04 6.85 24.21
C GLN A 61 16.85 6.43 22.97
N GLN A 62 17.46 7.38 22.25
CA GLN A 62 18.24 7.14 21.05
C GLN A 62 19.75 7.22 21.34
N ASN A 63 20.23 6.44 22.30
CA ASN A 63 21.64 6.41 22.76
C ASN A 63 22.61 5.72 21.78
N LYS A 64 22.48 5.96 20.47
CA LYS A 64 23.49 5.57 19.48
C LYS A 64 24.14 6.81 18.92
N ALA A 65 25.10 7.37 19.67
CA ALA A 65 25.82 8.57 19.24
C ALA A 65 26.48 8.37 17.86
N MET A 66 26.29 9.33 16.97
CA MET A 66 26.90 9.36 15.64
C MET A 66 27.83 10.57 15.52
N ARG A 67 28.97 10.39 14.83
CA ARG A 67 29.83 11.53 14.47
C ARG A 67 29.09 12.49 13.55
N PHE A 68 29.27 13.79 13.75
CA PHE A 68 28.61 14.82 12.96
C PHE A 68 28.87 14.68 11.44
N GLU A 69 30.07 14.26 11.04
CA GLU A 69 30.42 13.97 9.65
C GLU A 69 29.53 12.90 9.00
N ASN A 70 29.04 11.95 9.80
CA ASN A 70 28.22 10.82 9.36
C ASN A 70 26.72 11.09 9.47
N ARG A 71 26.28 12.27 9.92
CA ARG A 71 24.87 12.57 10.24
C ARG A 71 23.85 12.27 9.12
N LEU A 72 24.29 12.24 7.86
CA LEU A 72 23.42 11.95 6.71
C LEU A 72 23.56 10.53 6.17
N SER A 73 24.36 9.66 6.80
CA SER A 73 24.66 8.33 6.28
C SER A 73 23.59 7.28 6.60
N GLN A 74 22.77 7.49 7.65
CA GLN A 74 21.68 6.59 8.02
C GLN A 74 20.37 7.01 7.39
N LYS A 75 20.24 6.73 6.10
CA LYS A 75 19.02 6.93 5.31
C LYS A 75 18.40 5.59 4.96
N SER A 76 17.10 5.46 5.13
CA SER A 76 16.40 4.23 4.75
C SER A 76 14.95 4.53 4.37
N LEU A 77 14.48 3.82 3.33
CA LEU A 77 13.06 3.73 2.99
C LEU A 77 12.45 2.67 3.89
N LYS A 78 11.64 3.09 4.87
CA LYS A 78 11.06 2.21 5.90
C LYS A 78 9.54 2.24 5.96
N ASP A 79 8.92 3.32 5.49
CA ASP A 79 7.49 3.53 5.62
C ASP A 79 6.77 3.23 4.31
N TRP A 80 5.67 2.49 4.42
CA TRP A 80 4.93 1.93 3.28
C TRP A 80 3.43 2.10 3.47
N ILE A 81 2.73 2.32 2.36
CA ILE A 81 1.28 2.10 2.20
C ILE A 81 1.14 0.96 1.21
N VAL A 82 0.47 -0.11 1.62
CA VAL A 82 0.31 -1.34 0.86
C VAL A 82 -1.17 -1.65 0.66
N VAL A 83 -1.52 -2.05 -0.55
CA VAL A 83 -2.87 -2.46 -0.96
C VAL A 83 -2.81 -3.72 -1.79
N TYR A 84 -3.92 -4.45 -1.90
CA TYR A 84 -4.01 -5.50 -2.91
C TYR A 84 -4.11 -4.90 -4.31
N GLN A 85 -3.25 -5.35 -5.22
CA GLN A 85 -3.20 -4.85 -6.59
C GLN A 85 -4.52 -5.04 -7.33
N HIS A 86 -5.23 -6.14 -7.07
CA HIS A 86 -6.52 -6.40 -7.70
C HIS A 86 -7.62 -5.43 -7.25
N GLN A 87 -7.48 -4.75 -6.10
CA GLN A 87 -8.47 -3.83 -5.53
C GLN A 87 -8.28 -2.37 -6.00
N ILE A 88 -7.12 -2.02 -6.55
CA ILE A 88 -6.77 -0.63 -6.91
C ILE A 88 -6.86 -0.41 -8.43
N LEU A 89 -7.34 0.76 -8.83
CA LEU A 89 -7.26 1.29 -10.20
C LEU A 89 -6.02 2.15 -10.36
N VAL A 90 -5.78 3.07 -9.41
CA VAL A 90 -4.71 4.05 -9.47
C VAL A 90 -4.15 4.29 -8.07
N ILE A 91 -2.82 4.34 -7.99
CA ILE A 91 -2.08 5.00 -6.92
C ILE A 91 -1.44 6.24 -7.54
N SER A 92 -1.69 7.42 -6.98
CA SER A 92 -1.10 8.66 -7.46
C SER A 92 -0.73 9.60 -6.31
N ASN A 93 0.01 10.66 -6.62
CA ASN A 93 0.40 11.69 -5.65
C ASN A 93 1.10 11.11 -4.40
N ALA A 94 1.96 10.11 -4.61
CA ALA A 94 2.86 9.63 -3.58
C ALA A 94 3.75 10.79 -3.10
N ILE A 95 3.64 11.15 -1.83
CA ILE A 95 4.44 12.20 -1.21
C ILE A 95 5.08 11.71 0.08
N LYS A 96 6.23 12.32 0.39
CA LYS A 96 6.90 12.28 1.69
C LYS A 96 6.95 13.71 2.27
N ASP A 97 6.85 13.86 3.59
CA ASP A 97 6.84 15.15 4.28
C ASP A 97 7.60 15.07 5.61
N ASN A 98 8.62 15.91 5.76
CA ASN A 98 9.41 16.02 6.99
C ASN A 98 9.37 17.45 7.59
N THR A 99 8.34 18.21 7.23
CA THR A 99 8.13 19.60 7.64
C THR A 99 6.74 19.83 8.26
N GLY A 100 5.81 18.91 8.07
CA GLY A 100 4.38 19.09 8.40
C GLY A 100 3.65 20.03 7.44
N LYS A 101 4.28 20.44 6.34
CA LYS A 101 3.77 21.38 5.34
C LYS A 101 3.64 20.75 3.95
N ARG A 102 3.55 19.42 3.87
CA ARG A 102 3.54 18.63 2.63
C ARG A 102 4.78 18.84 1.77
N GLN A 103 5.93 19.07 2.41
CA GLN A 103 7.22 19.28 1.75
C GLN A 103 8.27 18.35 2.35
N PHE A 104 9.12 17.79 1.50
CA PHE A 104 10.30 17.05 1.92
C PHE A 104 11.55 17.88 1.69
N LEU A 105 12.28 18.17 2.76
CA LEU A 105 13.59 18.79 2.72
C LEU A 105 14.67 17.71 2.74
N GLU A 106 15.36 17.56 1.61
CA GLU A 106 16.47 16.63 1.47
C GLU A 106 17.66 17.03 2.36
N GLY A 107 18.35 16.03 2.93
CA GLY A 107 19.55 16.28 3.75
C GLY A 107 19.26 16.86 5.13
N VAL A 108 18.00 16.86 5.56
CA VAL A 108 17.60 17.21 6.93
C VAL A 108 17.62 15.96 7.81
N VAL A 109 18.29 16.07 8.95
CA VAL A 109 18.30 15.06 10.01
C VAL A 109 16.96 15.07 10.74
N LEU A 110 16.45 13.88 11.04
CA LEU A 110 15.23 13.68 11.81
C LEU A 110 15.50 12.98 13.16
N PRO A 111 14.79 13.36 14.25
CA PRO A 111 13.85 14.46 14.32
C PRO A 111 14.54 15.83 14.23
N SER A 112 13.78 16.87 13.93
CA SER A 112 14.24 18.27 13.88
C SER A 112 13.46 19.15 14.85
N LEU A 113 13.89 20.40 15.05
CA LEU A 113 13.16 21.36 15.89
C LEU A 113 11.74 21.64 15.40
N GLN A 114 11.49 21.49 14.09
CA GLN A 114 10.19 21.76 13.46
C GLN A 114 9.41 20.48 13.14
N PHE A 115 10.03 19.30 13.29
CA PHE A 115 9.39 18.04 12.95
C PHE A 115 9.80 16.95 13.97
N PRO A 116 8.86 16.49 14.81
CA PRO A 116 9.19 15.77 16.04
C PRO A 116 9.53 14.29 15.84
N SER A 117 9.28 13.74 14.66
CA SER A 117 9.45 12.32 14.35
C SER A 117 10.78 12.06 13.65
N ASP A 118 11.39 10.90 13.89
CA ASP A 118 12.54 10.37 13.15
C ASP A 118 12.15 9.73 11.80
N HIS A 119 10.85 9.57 11.55
CA HIS A 119 10.23 9.14 10.30
C HIS A 119 9.42 10.27 9.66
N ALA A 120 9.61 10.47 8.36
CA ALA A 120 8.79 11.36 7.55
C ALA A 120 7.36 10.81 7.39
N LEU A 121 6.39 11.70 7.27
CA LEU A 121 5.04 11.33 6.86
C LEU A 121 5.05 10.87 5.41
N ILE A 122 4.21 9.90 5.09
CA ILE A 122 3.95 9.46 3.72
C ILE A 122 2.46 9.53 3.44
N SER A 123 2.08 9.86 2.21
CA SER A 123 0.68 9.77 1.79
C SER A 123 0.57 9.56 0.29
N ALA A 124 -0.58 9.02 -0.13
CA ALA A 124 -0.92 8.80 -1.52
C ALA A 124 -2.44 8.93 -1.72
N LEU A 125 -2.85 9.23 -2.95
CA LEU A 125 -4.23 9.15 -3.37
C LEU A 125 -4.49 7.75 -3.94
N LEU A 126 -5.48 7.06 -3.37
CA LEU A 126 -5.87 5.71 -3.76
C LEU A 126 -7.25 5.73 -4.43
N LEU A 127 -7.32 5.20 -5.66
CA LEU A 127 -8.59 4.98 -6.37
C LEU A 127 -8.87 3.47 -6.43
N PHE A 128 -9.92 3.02 -5.76
CA PHE A 128 -10.28 1.60 -5.71
C PHE A 128 -11.21 1.21 -6.88
N LYS A 129 -11.13 -0.05 -7.30
CA LYS A 129 -12.12 -0.66 -8.20
C LYS A 129 -13.47 -0.71 -7.48
N SER A 130 -14.55 -0.41 -8.19
CA SER A 130 -15.89 -0.65 -7.65
C SER A 130 -16.03 -2.14 -7.38
N ILE A 131 -16.35 -2.51 -6.16
CA ILE A 131 -16.84 -3.85 -5.88
C ILE A 131 -18.23 -3.91 -6.53
N PRO A 132 -18.48 -4.77 -7.53
CA PRO A 132 -19.81 -4.91 -8.08
C PRO A 132 -20.73 -5.28 -6.92
N SER A 133 -21.78 -4.48 -6.71
CA SER A 133 -22.81 -4.85 -5.74
C SER A 133 -23.34 -6.22 -6.13
N PRO A 134 -23.56 -7.14 -5.18
CA PRO A 134 -24.16 -8.43 -5.51
C PRO A 134 -25.45 -8.15 -6.27
N THR A 135 -25.52 -8.62 -7.51
CA THR A 135 -26.74 -8.55 -8.30
C THR A 135 -27.79 -9.28 -7.50
N ILE A 136 -28.71 -8.53 -6.87
CA ILE A 136 -29.90 -9.12 -6.30
C ILE A 136 -30.66 -9.66 -7.50
N HIS A 137 -30.46 -10.94 -7.80
CA HIS A 137 -31.42 -11.68 -8.57
C HIS A 137 -32.72 -11.60 -7.76
N LYS A 138 -33.62 -10.69 -8.16
CA LYS A 138 -35.02 -10.82 -7.82
C LYS A 138 -35.43 -12.15 -8.44
N THR A 139 -35.34 -13.23 -7.68
CA THR A 139 -36.13 -14.42 -7.97
C THR A 139 -37.56 -13.93 -7.88
N GLY A 140 -38.14 -13.61 -9.03
CA GLY A 140 -39.59 -13.56 -9.20
C GLY A 140 -40.09 -14.96 -8.88
N GLY A 141 -40.29 -15.22 -7.60
CA GLY A 141 -40.91 -16.42 -7.07
C GLY A 141 -42.31 -16.03 -6.66
N ASP A 142 -43.19 -15.97 -7.66
CA ASP A 142 -44.59 -16.28 -7.45
C ASP A 142 -44.64 -17.69 -6.85
N SER A 143 -45.32 -17.81 -5.72
CA SER A 143 -45.37 -19.02 -4.93
C SER A 143 -46.33 -20.03 -5.55
N SER A 144 -45.81 -21.07 -6.21
CA SER A 144 -46.47 -22.37 -6.33
C SER A 144 -45.52 -23.47 -6.83
N ASP A 145 -45.33 -24.48 -5.98
CA ASP A 145 -45.13 -25.92 -6.27
C ASP A 145 -43.98 -26.39 -7.19
N TYR A 146 -43.04 -27.19 -6.65
CA TYR A 146 -43.09 -28.67 -6.73
C TYR A 146 -41.89 -29.37 -6.06
N LEU A 147 -42.20 -30.56 -5.53
CA LEU A 147 -41.37 -31.54 -4.83
C LEU A 147 -40.30 -32.25 -5.69
N PHE A 148 -39.21 -32.67 -5.00
CA PHE A 148 -38.31 -33.84 -5.17
C PHE A 148 -37.73 -34.23 -6.55
N GLY A 149 -36.41 -34.41 -6.59
CA GLY A 149 -35.72 -35.21 -7.61
C GLY A 149 -34.22 -35.35 -7.38
N VAL A 150 -33.79 -36.54 -6.92
CA VAL A 150 -32.39 -36.94 -6.72
C VAL A 150 -31.79 -37.33 -8.08
N GLY A 151 -30.59 -36.83 -8.42
CA GLY A 151 -29.85 -37.31 -9.59
C GLY A 151 -28.57 -36.51 -9.88
N SER A 152 -27.42 -37.17 -9.77
CA SER A 152 -26.12 -36.77 -10.38
C SER A 152 -25.83 -37.71 -11.59
N PRO A 153 -24.69 -37.59 -12.29
CA PRO A 153 -24.27 -36.52 -13.19
C PRO A 153 -23.91 -37.06 -14.60
N THR A 154 -23.96 -36.24 -15.66
CA THR A 154 -23.32 -36.58 -16.95
C THR A 154 -22.72 -35.39 -17.68
N LYS A 155 -21.70 -35.72 -18.48
CA LYS A 155 -20.60 -34.93 -19.03
C LYS A 155 -20.94 -34.04 -20.24
N ALA A 156 -20.16 -32.95 -20.34
CA ALA A 156 -19.50 -32.36 -21.51
C ALA A 156 -20.29 -31.96 -22.77
N SER A 157 -20.09 -30.71 -23.22
CA SER A 157 -19.60 -30.39 -24.58
C SER A 157 -19.54 -28.87 -24.84
N THR A 158 -18.35 -28.45 -25.29
CA THR A 158 -17.89 -27.28 -26.07
C THR A 158 -18.93 -26.43 -26.84
N SER A 159 -18.75 -25.10 -26.83
CA SER A 159 -18.44 -24.33 -28.06
C SER A 159 -18.06 -22.87 -27.76
N ILE A 160 -17.12 -22.38 -28.57
CA ILE A 160 -16.57 -21.03 -28.62
C ILE A 160 -17.47 -20.18 -29.52
N SER A 161 -17.78 -18.94 -29.12
CA SER A 161 -18.09 -17.87 -30.08
C SER A 161 -17.67 -16.50 -29.54
N ASN A 162 -16.88 -15.81 -30.37
CA ASN A 162 -16.48 -14.42 -30.22
C ASN A 162 -17.67 -13.50 -30.53
N CYS A 163 -17.92 -12.49 -29.71
CA CYS A 163 -18.56 -11.25 -30.13
C CYS A 163 -17.87 -10.04 -29.50
N ARG A 164 -17.31 -9.20 -30.36
CA ARG A 164 -17.03 -7.78 -30.08
C ARG A 164 -18.37 -7.10 -29.77
N ASP A 165 -18.37 -6.21 -28.78
CA ASP A 165 -18.89 -4.84 -28.89
C ASP A 165 -18.68 -4.07 -27.57
N GLN A 166 -18.08 -2.88 -27.66
CA GLN A 166 -18.10 -1.81 -26.65
C GLN A 166 -19.45 -1.03 -26.72
N PRO A 167 -19.76 -0.03 -25.88
CA PRO A 167 -19.07 0.49 -24.67
C PRO A 167 -20.01 0.63 -23.45
N ALA A 168 -19.46 0.82 -22.24
CA ALA A 168 -20.25 1.40 -21.15
C ALA A 168 -19.40 2.36 -20.31
N ALA A 169 -19.82 3.62 -20.31
CA ALA A 169 -19.33 4.68 -19.44
C ALA A 169 -19.61 4.32 -17.97
N CYS A 170 -18.57 4.30 -17.14
CA CYS A 170 -18.70 4.01 -15.71
C CYS A 170 -18.62 5.32 -14.91
N ASN A 171 -19.73 5.68 -14.27
CA ASN A 171 -19.81 6.77 -13.29
C ASN A 171 -19.03 6.35 -12.03
N ALA A 172 -17.84 6.92 -11.85
CA ALA A 172 -17.05 6.73 -10.63
C ALA A 172 -17.66 7.55 -9.48
N SER A 173 -18.27 6.86 -8.51
CA SER A 173 -18.57 7.45 -7.20
C SER A 173 -17.26 7.58 -6.42
N GLN A 174 -16.78 8.80 -6.25
CA GLN A 174 -15.58 9.10 -5.46
C GLN A 174 -15.88 8.93 -3.97
N ARG A 175 -15.20 7.99 -3.32
CA ARG A 175 -15.01 8.01 -1.86
C ARG A 175 -13.51 8.17 -1.59
N SER A 176 -13.12 9.35 -1.11
CA SER A 176 -11.77 9.59 -0.62
C SER A 176 -11.65 9.10 0.82
N ILE A 177 -10.61 8.30 1.10
CA ILE A 177 -10.22 7.92 2.46
C ILE A 177 -8.77 8.40 2.63
N ASN A 178 -8.57 9.38 3.51
CA ASN A 178 -7.24 9.82 3.91
C ASN A 178 -6.72 8.87 4.99
N VAL A 179 -5.65 8.13 4.69
CA VAL A 179 -4.95 7.30 5.68
C VAL A 179 -3.65 8.02 6.02
N SER A 180 -3.53 8.49 7.27
CA SER A 180 -2.30 9.02 7.84
C SER A 180 -1.80 8.05 8.91
N SER A 181 -0.63 7.44 8.73
CA SER A 181 0.06 6.70 9.78
C SER A 181 0.90 7.66 10.61
N SER A 182 0.53 7.85 11.87
CA SER A 182 1.35 8.51 12.89
C SER A 182 1.79 7.47 13.92
N SER A 183 3.09 7.23 14.06
CA SER A 183 3.65 6.49 15.20
C SER A 183 3.65 7.38 16.46
N ARG A 184 3.28 6.78 17.60
CA ARG A 184 3.35 7.37 18.94
C ARG A 184 4.70 7.08 19.59
#